data_AF-A0A3D2RNS7-F1
#
_entry.id   AF-A0A3D2RNS7-F1
#
_cell.length_a   1.000
_cell.length_b   1.000
_cell.length_c   1.000
_cell.angle_alpha   90.00
_cell.angle_beta   90.00
_cell.angle_gamma   90.00
#
_symmetry.space_group_name_H-M   'P 1'
#
loop_
_entity.id
_entity.type
_entity.pdbx_description
1 polymer ?
#
loop_
_entity_poly.entity_id
_entity_poly.type
_entity_poly.pdbx_seq_one_letter_code
_entity_poly.pdbx_strand_id
1 'polypeptide(L)'
;LAIGFQMLVVLINIVIANALQVPVSSTGLFVAIPITAIVTAIPISINGLGVREAAYATILSYLGVDPEVAIALSLTVTAAMILWSLGGGAVFAFTSVSSSPRAAGEPRETL
;
A
#
# COMPACT_ATOMS: atom_id res chain seq x y z
N LEU A 1 -2.30 -15.15 -9.15
CA LEU A 1 -1.71 -14.30 -8.09
C LEU A 1 -2.23 -12.86 -8.15
N ALA A 2 -2.08 -12.15 -9.28
CA ALA A 2 -2.49 -10.74 -9.41
C ALA A 2 -3.97 -10.47 -9.03
N ILE A 3 -4.91 -11.29 -9.52
CA ILE A 3 -6.33 -11.14 -9.18
C ILE A 3 -6.56 -11.31 -7.68
N GLY A 4 -5.95 -12.30 -7.04
CA GLY A 4 -6.08 -12.53 -5.60
C GLY A 4 -5.53 -11.36 -4.77
N PHE A 5 -4.39 -10.80 -5.18
CA PHE A 5 -3.85 -9.59 -4.56
C PHE A 5 -4.80 -8.40 -4.74
N GLN A 6 -5.33 -8.19 -5.94
CA GLN A 6 -6.26 -7.10 -6.20
C GLN A 6 -7.55 -7.23 -5.37
N MET A 7 -8.09 -8.45 -5.25
CA MET A 7 -9.24 -8.74 -4.41
C MET A 7 -8.99 -8.40 -2.94
N LEU A 8 -7.79 -8.73 -2.44
CA LEU A 8 -7.39 -8.39 -1.07
C LEU A 8 -7.35 -6.87 -0.87
N VAL A 9 -6.76 -6.12 -1.81
CA VAL A 9 -6.69 -4.65 -1.74
C VAL A 9 -8.09 -4.04 -1.73
N VAL A 10 -9.01 -4.54 -2.57
CA VAL A 10 -10.41 -4.11 -2.59
C VAL A 10 -11.10 -4.42 -1.25
N LEU A 11 -10.89 -5.62 -0.71
CA LEU A 11 -11.50 -6.01 0.56
C LEU A 11 -11.04 -5.14 1.73
N ILE A 12 -9.75 -4.83 1.81
CA ILE A 12 -9.19 -3.91 2.81
C ILE A 12 -9.89 -2.55 2.73
N ASN A 13 -10.08 -2.03 1.52
CA ASN A 13 -10.78 -0.76 1.31
C ASN A 13 -12.25 -0.82 1.72
N ILE A 14 -12.95 -1.91 1.42
CA ILE A 14 -14.35 -2.11 1.86
C ILE A 14 -14.43 -2.14 3.38
N VAL A 15 -13.53 -2.87 4.05
CA VAL A 15 -13.52 -2.95 5.52
C VAL A 15 -13.26 -1.58 6.15
N ILE A 16 -12.29 -0.82 5.64
CA ILE A 16 -11.98 0.52 6.17
C ILE A 16 -13.10 1.51 5.86
N ALA A 17 -13.68 1.47 4.65
CA ALA A 17 -14.82 2.32 4.29
C ALA A 17 -16.04 2.06 5.20
N ASN A 18 -16.31 0.79 5.53
CA ASN A 18 -17.36 0.43 6.49
C ASN A 18 -17.03 0.93 7.91
N ALA A 19 -15.77 0.80 8.35
CA ALA A 19 -15.33 1.27 9.66
C ALA A 19 -15.42 2.80 9.80
N LEU A 20 -15.18 3.53 8.70
CA LEU A 20 -15.33 4.99 8.62
C LEU A 20 -16.75 5.44 8.26
N GLN A 21 -17.70 4.51 8.09
CA GLN A 21 -19.09 4.77 7.68
C GLN A 21 -19.19 5.61 6.39
N VAL A 22 -18.29 5.39 5.44
CA VAL A 22 -18.28 6.08 4.14
C VAL A 22 -19.52 5.67 3.33
N PRO A 23 -20.30 6.62 2.78
CA PRO A 23 -21.54 6.33 2.05
C PRO A 23 -21.26 5.86 0.62
N VAL A 24 -20.54 4.74 0.46
CA VAL A 24 -20.17 4.17 -0.83
C VAL A 24 -20.55 2.69 -0.90
N SER A 25 -21.10 2.26 -2.04
CA SER A 25 -21.39 0.84 -2.25
C SER A 25 -20.10 0.02 -2.41
N SER A 26 -20.10 -1.22 -1.93
CA SER A 26 -18.96 -2.14 -2.11
C SER A 26 -18.64 -2.37 -3.59
N THR A 27 -19.65 -2.37 -4.47
CA THR A 27 -19.48 -2.47 -5.92
C THR A 27 -18.77 -1.23 -6.49
N GLY A 28 -19.09 -0.03 -5.98
CA GLY A 28 -18.39 1.21 -6.34
C GLY A 28 -16.91 1.13 -5.99
N LEU A 29 -16.58 0.65 -4.79
CA LEU A 29 -15.19 0.42 -4.39
C LEU A 29 -14.49 -0.66 -5.22
N PHE A 30 -15.19 -1.72 -5.61
CA PHE A 30 -14.64 -2.77 -6.46
C PHE A 30 -14.11 -2.25 -7.80
N VAL A 31 -14.75 -1.21 -8.36
CA VAL A 31 -14.33 -0.57 -9.61
C VAL A 31 -13.34 0.57 -9.34
N ALA A 32 -13.60 1.40 -8.33
CA ALA A 32 -12.77 2.56 -8.02
C ALA A 32 -11.35 2.17 -7.62
N ILE A 33 -11.18 1.16 -6.76
CA ILE A 33 -9.88 0.83 -6.17
C ILE A 33 -8.85 0.32 -7.21
N PRO A 34 -9.17 -0.58 -8.15
CA PRO A 34 -8.25 -0.93 -9.24
C PRO A 34 -7.86 0.27 -10.12
N ILE A 35 -8.80 1.16 -10.43
CA ILE A 35 -8.51 2.37 -11.22
C ILE A 35 -7.54 3.26 -10.44
N THR A 36 -7.80 3.49 -9.16
CA THR A 36 -6.89 4.26 -8.31
C THR A 36 -5.51 3.61 -8.24
N ALA A 37 -5.43 2.27 -8.14
CA ALA A 37 -4.16 1.56 -8.13
C ALA A 37 -3.34 1.84 -9.39
N ILE A 38 -3.98 1.84 -10.57
CA ILE A 38 -3.34 2.18 -11.86
C ILE A 38 -2.84 3.63 -11.84
N VAL A 39 -3.63 4.58 -11.35
CA VAL A 39 -3.23 6.00 -11.26
C VAL A 39 -2.05 6.17 -10.30
N THR A 40 -2.06 5.51 -9.15
CA THR A 40 -0.97 5.60 -8.16
C THR A 40 0.30 4.87 -8.58
N ALA A 41 0.23 3.97 -9.56
CA ALA A 41 1.40 3.31 -10.12
C ALA A 41 2.24 4.25 -11.00
N ILE A 42 1.70 5.42 -11.36
CA ILE A 42 2.45 6.47 -12.06
C ILE A 42 3.52 7.00 -11.08
N PRO A 43 4.83 6.92 -11.41
CA PRO A 43 5.92 7.23 -10.49
C PRO A 43 6.17 8.74 -10.37
N ILE A 44 5.09 9.52 -10.21
CA ILE A 44 5.12 10.98 -10.03
C ILE A 44 5.28 11.38 -8.56
N SER A 45 5.06 10.46 -7.61
CA SER A 45 5.14 10.74 -6.18
C SER A 45 5.73 9.57 -5.39
N ILE A 46 6.31 9.87 -4.21
CA ILE A 46 6.83 8.85 -3.29
C ILE A 46 5.62 8.13 -2.65
N ASN A 47 5.49 6.83 -2.91
CA ASN A 47 4.39 5.98 -2.40
C ASN A 47 2.97 6.42 -2.81
N GLY A 48 2.83 7.29 -3.82
CA GLY A 48 1.52 7.83 -4.18
C GLY A 48 1.06 9.00 -3.29
N LEU A 49 1.90 9.57 -2.42
CA LEU A 49 1.53 10.71 -1.57
C LEU A 49 1.07 11.90 -2.42
N GLY A 50 -0.14 12.39 -2.16
CA GLY A 50 -0.85 13.42 -2.92
C GLY A 50 -1.65 12.84 -4.10
N VAL A 51 -1.08 11.89 -4.84
CA VAL A 51 -1.69 11.30 -6.04
C VAL A 51 -2.81 10.32 -5.67
N ARG A 52 -2.59 9.51 -4.64
CA ARG A 52 -3.57 8.58 -4.11
C ARG A 52 -4.74 9.34 -3.52
N GLU A 53 -4.47 10.35 -2.70
CA GLU A 53 -5.50 11.19 -2.08
C GLU A 53 -6.32 11.89 -3.15
N ALA A 54 -5.68 12.47 -4.16
CA ALA A 54 -6.37 13.09 -5.29
C ALA A 54 -7.18 12.07 -6.11
N ALA A 55 -6.66 10.85 -6.33
CA ALA A 55 -7.36 9.80 -7.06
C ALA A 55 -8.59 9.30 -6.28
N TYR A 56 -8.48 9.08 -4.97
CA TYR A 56 -9.63 8.75 -4.11
C TYR A 56 -10.66 9.88 -4.14
N ALA A 57 -10.23 11.12 -3.90
CA ALA A 57 -11.10 12.29 -3.92
C ALA A 57 -11.85 12.38 -5.25
N THR A 58 -11.14 12.30 -6.37
CA THR A 58 -11.74 12.45 -7.71
C THR A 58 -12.67 11.29 -8.05
N ILE A 59 -12.22 10.04 -7.89
CA ILE A 59 -12.98 8.86 -8.31
C ILE A 59 -14.20 8.63 -7.41
N LEU A 60 -14.05 8.79 -6.09
CA LEU A 60 -15.17 8.61 -5.16
C LEU A 60 -16.16 9.78 -5.21
N SER A 61 -15.73 10.99 -5.60
CA SER A 61 -16.67 12.09 -5.87
C SER A 61 -17.64 11.76 -7.00
N TYR A 62 -17.20 11.04 -8.05
CA TYR A 62 -18.11 10.54 -9.08
C TYR A 62 -19.12 9.51 -8.56
N LEU A 63 -18.85 8.89 -7.41
CA LEU A 63 -19.75 7.98 -6.71
C LEU A 63 -20.59 8.68 -5.63
N GLY A 64 -20.52 10.00 -5.52
CA GLY A 64 -21.29 10.80 -4.57
C GLY A 64 -20.68 10.88 -3.16
N VAL A 65 -19.39 10.54 -3.00
CA VAL A 65 -18.67 10.68 -1.73
C VAL A 65 -17.99 12.03 -1.67
N ASP A 66 -18.13 12.75 -0.56
CA ASP A 66 -17.43 14.02 -0.37
C ASP A 66 -15.90 13.86 -0.46
N PRO A 67 -15.19 14.78 -1.13
CA PRO A 67 -13.74 14.72 -1.28
C PRO A 67 -12.99 14.55 0.04
N GLU A 68 -13.47 15.21 1.09
CA GLU A 68 -12.90 15.18 2.44
C GLU A 68 -12.95 13.77 3.04
N VAL A 69 -14.09 13.08 2.89
CA VAL A 69 -14.31 11.71 3.35
C VAL A 69 -13.47 10.73 2.52
N ALA A 70 -13.39 10.94 1.21
CA ALA A 70 -12.56 10.14 0.30
C ALA A 70 -11.06 10.24 0.64
N ILE A 71 -10.57 11.44 0.98
CA ILE A 71 -9.20 11.66 1.45
C ILE A 71 -8.97 10.97 2.78
N ALA A 72 -9.92 11.06 3.73
CA ALA A 72 -9.82 10.37 5.02
C ALA A 72 -9.71 8.84 4.86
N LEU A 73 -10.48 8.27 3.92
CA LEU A 73 -10.38 6.85 3.55
C LEU A 73 -8.97 6.51 3.01
N SER A 74 -8.46 7.29 2.05
CA SER A 74 -7.11 7.11 1.48
C SER A 74 -6.02 7.14 2.56
N LEU A 75 -6.07 8.13 3.45
CA LEU A 75 -5.11 8.29 4.53
C LEU A 75 -5.14 7.11 5.50
N THR A 76 -6.34 6.64 5.84
CA THR A 76 -6.52 5.50 6.76
C THR A 76 -5.97 4.20 6.14
N VAL A 77 -6.21 3.99 4.85
CA VAL A 77 -5.64 2.86 4.10
C VAL A 77 -4.11 2.94 4.07
N THR A 78 -3.55 4.12 3.80
CA THR A 78 -2.10 4.35 3.80
C THR A 78 -1.50 4.10 5.19
N ALA A 79 -2.13 4.59 6.25
CA ALA A 79 -1.70 4.34 7.63
C ALA A 79 -1.70 2.84 7.95
N ALA A 80 -2.74 2.11 7.57
CA ALA A 80 -2.81 0.66 7.75
C ALA A 80 -1.66 -0.07 7.00
N MET A 81 -1.34 0.35 5.78
CA MET A 81 -0.23 -0.20 5.01
C MET A 81 1.13 0.08 5.66
N ILE A 82 1.33 1.28 6.21
CA ILE A 82 2.56 1.64 6.94
C ILE A 82 2.71 0.77 8.18
N LEU A 83 1.65 0.60 8.98
CA LEU A 83 1.66 -0.25 10.18
C LEU A 83 2.01 -1.70 9.85
N TRP A 84 1.44 -2.23 8.77
CA TRP A 84 1.76 -3.59 8.30
C TRP A 84 3.23 -3.71 7.84
N SER A 85 3.71 -2.71 7.09
CA SER A 85 5.09 -2.68 6.60
C SER A 85 6.10 -2.58 7.75
N LEU A 86 5.75 -1.86 8.81
CA LEU A 86 6.58 -1.74 10.01
C LEU A 86 6.71 -3.08 10.74
N GLY A 87 5.65 -3.89 10.77
CA GLY A 87 5.71 -5.25 11.29
C GLY A 87 6.68 -6.13 10.51
N GLY A 88 6.65 -6.08 9.18
CA GLY A 88 7.63 -6.77 8.32
C GLY A 88 9.06 -6.29 8.55
N GLY A 89 9.26 -4.97 8.69
CA GLY A 89 10.56 -4.38 9.02
C GLY A 89 11.09 -4.81 10.39
N ALA A 90 10.22 -4.91 11.40
CA ALA A 90 10.58 -5.42 12.72
C ALA A 90 11.02 -6.89 12.64
N VAL A 91 10.28 -7.74 11.94
CA VAL A 91 10.68 -9.15 11.72
C VAL A 91 12.03 -9.24 11.02
N PHE A 92 12.29 -8.41 10.00
CA PHE A 92 13.59 -8.36 9.34
C PHE A 92 14.72 -7.93 10.28
N ALA A 93 14.49 -6.93 11.12
CA ALA A 93 15.47 -6.47 12.11
C ALA A 93 15.79 -7.56 13.15
N PHE A 94 14.79 -8.30 13.62
CA PHE A 94 14.98 -9.39 14.59
C PHE A 94 15.52 -10.69 13.99
N THR A 95 15.35 -10.90 12.69
CA THR A 95 15.91 -12.07 11.98
C THR A 95 17.28 -11.80 11.37
N SER A 96 17.89 -10.64 11.66
CA SER A 96 19.14 -10.12 11.08
C SER A 96 20.04 -11.25 10.55
N VAL A 97 19.95 -11.47 9.25
CA VAL A 97 20.84 -12.39 8.53
C VAL A 97 22.25 -11.90 8.82
N SER A 98 22.98 -12.68 9.61
CA SER A 98 24.41 -12.51 9.81
C SER A 98 25.09 -12.74 8.46
N SER A 99 25.14 -11.71 7.64
CA SER A 99 26.04 -11.62 6.50
C SER A 99 27.45 -11.56 7.08
N SER A 100 27.96 -12.70 7.53
CA SER A 100 29.38 -12.86 7.84
C SER A 100 30.11 -12.51 6.55
N PRO A 101 30.92 -11.44 6.51
CA PRO A 101 31.85 -11.22 5.43
C PRO A 101 32.76 -12.45 5.44
N ARG A 102 32.56 -13.37 4.49
CA ARG A 102 33.41 -14.55 4.34
C ARG A 102 34.83 -14.02 4.20
N ALA A 103 35.65 -14.45 5.15
CA ALA A 103 37.01 -14.02 5.37
C ALA A 103 37.76 -13.80 4.05
N ALA A 104 38.36 -12.61 3.95
CA ALA A 104 39.60 -12.44 3.23
C ALA A 104 40.62 -13.41 3.83
N GLY A 105 40.83 -14.53 3.14
CA GLY A 105 41.80 -15.57 3.46
C GLY A 105 41.42 -16.77 2.60
N GLU A 106 42.25 -17.32 1.74
CA GLU A 106 43.70 -17.38 1.53
C GLU A 106 43.88 -18.09 0.14
N PRO A 107 45.06 -18.32 -0.49
CA PRO A 107 46.35 -18.61 0.14
C PRO A 107 47.63 -18.10 -0.57
N ARG A 108 48.67 -18.01 0.28
CA ARG A 108 50.11 -18.07 -0.01
C ARG A 108 50.49 -18.58 -1.41
N GLU A 109 50.97 -17.69 -2.28
CA GLU A 109 51.86 -18.10 -3.35
C GLU A 109 53.27 -18.27 -2.77
N THR A 110 53.66 -19.53 -2.79
CA THR A 110 54.94 -20.12 -2.42
C THR A 110 56.08 -19.58 -3.27
N LEU A 111 57.24 -19.48 -2.62
CA LEU A 111 58.62 -19.44 -3.15
C LEU A 111 58.80 -19.81 -4.63
#